data_AF-A0A1A2E983-F1
#
_entry.id   AF-A0A1A2E983-F1
#
_cell.length_a   1.000
_cell.length_b   1.000
_cell.length_c   1.000
_cell.angle_alpha   90.00
_cell.angle_beta   90.00
_cell.angle_gamma   90.00
#
_symmetry.space_group_name_H-M   'P 1'
#
loop_
_entity.id
_entity.type
_entity.pdbx_description
1 polymer ?
#
loop_
_entity_poly.entity_id
_entity_poly.type
_entity_poly.pdbx_seq_one_letter_code
_entity_poly.pdbx_strand_id
1 'polypeptide(L)'
;MADTSLPDHLPNLRADRQPPHPSWLPRQRRGTTPQMIGRYPDFDVLESRDSWDEATRKVVLDRLEPPGPLRFFTAAEEPTLRAFCDIVLAQDAEPRVPVAEFIDAKLADGQLDGYQYADMPDDRDTWRLVLQGLDEAARGRYGRASFADAEVATQLAVVNQFSRGWLQEGAFAQLNSSRAWSVCMRMALSAFYSHPWAWNEIGFGGPAYPRGFMRLGGPSGPSAVREPFETPGATDKDPVELVQEEDS
;
A
#
# COMPACT_ATOMS: atom_id res chain seq x y z
N MET A 1 15.20 -3.13 -22.91
CA MET A 1 14.25 -4.21 -22.54
C MET A 1 15.05 -5.30 -21.87
N ALA A 2 14.62 -5.78 -20.70
CA ALA A 2 15.31 -6.88 -20.03
C ALA A 2 15.15 -8.17 -20.87
N ASP A 3 16.24 -8.90 -21.04
CA ASP A 3 16.30 -10.16 -21.79
C ASP A 3 15.69 -11.28 -20.94
N THR A 4 14.53 -11.79 -21.36
CA THR A 4 13.77 -12.81 -20.62
C THR A 4 14.27 -14.23 -20.87
N SER A 5 15.41 -14.41 -21.56
CA SER A 5 16.03 -15.72 -21.78
C SER A 5 16.97 -16.17 -20.65
N LEU A 6 17.27 -15.29 -19.69
CA LEU A 6 18.17 -15.55 -18.57
C LEU A 6 17.40 -15.75 -17.25
N PRO A 7 17.78 -16.72 -16.39
CA PRO A 7 17.08 -17.06 -15.14
C PRO A 7 17.18 -15.99 -14.04
N ASP A 8 17.91 -14.91 -14.27
CA ASP A 8 18.11 -13.81 -13.31
C ASP A 8 16.83 -12.99 -13.03
N HIS A 9 15.74 -13.30 -13.72
CA HIS A 9 14.44 -12.69 -13.48
C HIS A 9 13.77 -13.24 -12.21
N LEU A 10 14.05 -14.47 -11.75
CA LEU A 10 13.38 -15.07 -10.58
C LEU A 10 13.63 -14.32 -9.23
N PRO A 11 12.63 -13.91 -8.40
CA PRO A 11 12.83 -13.22 -7.14
C PRO A 11 13.65 -14.01 -6.12
N ASN A 12 13.65 -15.34 -6.16
CA ASN A 12 14.48 -16.12 -5.24
C ASN A 12 15.94 -16.29 -5.72
N LEU A 13 16.19 -16.02 -7.01
CA LEU A 13 17.51 -16.16 -7.67
C LEU A 13 18.16 -14.83 -8.05
N ARG A 14 17.43 -13.71 -7.99
CA ARG A 14 18.02 -12.38 -8.04
C ARG A 14 19.00 -12.22 -6.89
N ALA A 15 20.10 -11.54 -7.18
CA ALA A 15 21.13 -11.25 -6.18
C ALA A 15 20.56 -10.51 -4.95
N ASP A 16 19.51 -9.70 -5.13
CA ASP A 16 18.85 -8.92 -4.08
C ASP A 16 17.57 -9.55 -3.52
N ARG A 17 17.08 -10.60 -4.18
CA ARG A 17 15.80 -11.27 -3.94
C ARG A 17 14.55 -10.38 -3.91
N GLN A 18 14.55 -9.29 -4.68
CA GLN A 18 13.43 -8.34 -4.72
C GLN A 18 12.66 -8.41 -6.06
N PRO A 19 11.32 -8.20 -6.04
CA PRO A 19 10.56 -8.04 -7.27
C PRO A 19 11.04 -6.82 -8.07
N PRO A 20 10.82 -6.79 -9.40
CA PRO A 20 11.36 -5.71 -10.22
C PRO A 20 10.63 -4.42 -9.91
N HIS A 21 11.39 -3.35 -9.66
CA HIS A 21 10.82 -2.03 -9.44
C HIS A 21 9.89 -1.65 -10.63
N PRO A 22 8.67 -1.14 -10.39
CA PRO A 22 7.63 -0.94 -11.40
C PRO A 22 7.95 0.10 -12.48
N SER A 23 9.14 0.70 -12.47
CA SER A 23 9.66 1.63 -13.50
C SER A 23 9.62 1.11 -14.95
N TRP A 24 9.42 -0.18 -15.17
CA TRP A 24 9.22 -0.75 -16.51
C TRP A 24 7.80 -0.54 -17.05
N LEU A 25 6.84 -0.19 -16.19
CA LEU A 25 5.48 0.20 -16.57
C LEU A 25 5.51 1.57 -17.29
N PRO A 26 4.53 1.83 -18.18
CA PRO A 26 4.43 3.13 -18.82
C PRO A 26 4.13 4.23 -17.80
N ARG A 27 4.54 5.46 -18.13
CA ARG A 27 4.12 6.64 -17.40
C ARG A 27 2.62 6.87 -17.58
N GLN A 28 1.96 7.29 -16.50
CA GLN A 28 0.58 7.71 -16.50
C GLN A 28 0.40 8.95 -17.38
N ARG A 29 -0.57 8.92 -18.29
CA ARG A 29 -0.91 9.99 -19.23
C ARG A 29 -2.22 10.68 -18.90
N ARG A 30 -3.17 9.98 -18.27
CA ARG A 30 -4.45 10.54 -17.79
C ARG A 30 -4.63 10.28 -16.30
N GLY A 31 -5.17 11.25 -15.58
CA GLY A 31 -5.31 11.18 -14.13
C GLY A 31 -3.96 11.08 -13.40
N THR A 32 -4.04 10.74 -12.12
CA THR A 32 -2.87 10.55 -11.25
C THR A 32 -2.85 9.13 -10.73
N THR A 33 -1.68 8.50 -10.75
CA THR A 33 -1.36 7.27 -10.01
C THR A 33 -0.25 7.57 -9.03
N PRO A 34 -0.03 6.73 -7.99
CA PRO A 34 1.19 6.81 -7.22
C PRO A 34 2.40 6.78 -8.15
N GLN A 35 3.36 7.69 -7.93
CA GLN A 35 4.60 7.79 -8.71
C GLN A 35 4.42 8.08 -10.22
N MET A 36 3.21 8.38 -10.70
CA MET A 36 2.87 8.59 -12.12
C MET A 36 3.29 7.41 -13.04
N ILE A 37 3.29 6.20 -12.49
CA ILE A 37 3.46 4.94 -13.24
C ILE A 37 2.22 4.08 -13.04
N GLY A 38 1.85 3.28 -14.04
CA GLY A 38 0.65 2.47 -13.92
C GLY A 38 0.45 1.52 -15.08
N ARG A 39 -0.28 0.42 -14.83
CA ARG A 39 -0.65 -0.54 -15.88
C ARG A 39 -1.67 0.04 -16.86
N TYR A 40 -2.42 1.07 -16.46
CA TYR A 40 -3.49 1.68 -17.24
C TYR A 40 -3.19 3.16 -17.50
N PRO A 41 -2.20 3.48 -18.37
CA PRO A 41 -1.67 4.82 -18.53
C PRO A 41 -2.69 5.85 -19.06
N ASP A 42 -3.74 5.39 -19.75
CA ASP A 42 -4.79 6.26 -20.31
C ASP A 42 -6.09 6.24 -19.49
N PHE A 43 -6.09 5.60 -18.31
CA PHE A 43 -7.28 5.48 -17.48
C PHE A 43 -7.29 6.52 -16.35
N ASP A 44 -8.43 7.18 -16.17
CA ASP A 44 -8.70 8.04 -15.01
C ASP A 44 -10.11 7.79 -14.47
N VAL A 45 -10.18 7.19 -13.29
CA VAL A 45 -11.41 6.86 -12.58
C VAL A 45 -12.27 8.11 -12.30
N LEU A 46 -11.66 9.29 -12.19
CA LEU A 46 -12.38 10.54 -11.93
C LEU A 46 -13.15 11.06 -13.14
N GLU A 47 -12.89 10.54 -14.35
CA GLU A 47 -13.75 10.77 -15.52
C GLU A 47 -15.13 10.11 -15.35
N SER A 48 -15.25 9.09 -14.48
CA SER A 48 -16.51 8.42 -14.18
C SER A 48 -17.30 9.05 -13.02
N ARG A 49 -16.82 10.14 -12.41
CA ARG A 49 -17.39 10.69 -11.17
C ARG A 49 -18.87 11.06 -11.25
N ASP A 50 -19.34 11.48 -12.44
CA ASP A 50 -20.73 11.89 -12.65
C ASP A 50 -21.69 10.68 -12.73
N SER A 51 -21.14 9.47 -12.77
CA SER A 51 -21.90 8.22 -12.68
C SER A 51 -22.10 7.72 -11.25
N TRP A 52 -21.49 8.36 -10.25
CA TRP A 52 -21.61 7.99 -8.83
C TRP A 52 -22.75 8.78 -8.18
N ASP A 53 -23.33 8.23 -7.11
CA ASP A 53 -24.25 9.00 -6.28
C ASP A 53 -23.51 10.14 -5.54
N GLU A 54 -24.29 11.13 -5.07
CA GLU A 54 -23.73 12.33 -4.44
C GLU A 54 -22.89 12.03 -3.20
N ALA A 55 -23.32 11.10 -2.35
CA ALA A 55 -22.63 10.80 -1.11
C ALA A 55 -21.27 10.13 -1.40
N THR A 56 -21.26 9.14 -2.30
CA THR A 56 -20.02 8.49 -2.74
C THR A 56 -19.08 9.48 -3.42
N ARG A 57 -19.59 10.30 -4.35
CA ARG A 57 -18.80 11.31 -5.04
C ARG A 57 -18.15 12.27 -4.05
N LYS A 58 -18.91 12.76 -3.07
CA LYS A 58 -18.38 13.63 -2.03
C LYS A 58 -17.23 12.96 -1.27
N VAL A 59 -17.43 11.75 -0.75
CA VAL A 59 -16.41 11.04 0.04
C VAL A 59 -15.13 10.79 -0.78
N VAL A 60 -15.27 10.46 -2.06
CA VAL A 60 -14.14 10.20 -2.94
C VAL A 60 -13.37 11.48 -3.25
N LEU A 61 -14.06 12.59 -3.53
CA LEU A 61 -13.41 13.87 -3.81
C LEU A 61 -12.75 14.45 -2.56
N ASP A 62 -13.35 14.30 -1.38
CA ASP A 62 -12.76 14.74 -0.11
C ASP A 62 -11.37 14.07 0.15
N ARG A 63 -11.11 12.87 -0.39
CA ARG A 63 -9.79 12.20 -0.29
C ARG A 63 -8.70 12.84 -1.14
N LEU A 64 -9.07 13.60 -2.17
CA LEU A 64 -8.12 14.28 -3.07
C LEU A 64 -7.66 15.63 -2.55
N GLU A 65 -8.36 16.17 -1.55
CA GLU A 65 -7.97 17.41 -0.90
C GLU A 65 -6.62 17.22 -0.18
N PRO A 66 -5.71 18.21 -0.23
CA PRO A 66 -4.45 18.14 0.50
C PRO A 66 -4.71 17.87 1.99
N PRO A 67 -4.11 16.83 2.57
CA PRO A 67 -4.38 16.48 3.96
C PRO A 67 -3.80 17.54 4.90
N GLY A 68 -4.45 17.70 6.06
CA GLY A 68 -3.94 18.54 7.14
C GLY A 68 -2.76 17.88 7.90
N PRO A 69 -2.18 18.57 8.89
CA PRO A 69 -1.16 17.99 9.75
C PRO A 69 -1.72 16.82 10.58
N LEU A 70 -0.82 15.91 11.00
CA LEU A 70 -1.16 14.80 11.90
C LEU A 70 -1.70 15.34 13.24
N ARG A 71 -2.71 14.67 13.78
CA ARG A 71 -3.43 15.03 15.01
C ARG A 71 -3.24 14.01 16.13
N PHE A 72 -3.01 12.74 15.79
CA PHE A 72 -2.84 11.66 16.75
C PHE A 72 -1.38 11.35 17.03
N PHE A 73 -0.55 11.24 15.98
CA PHE A 73 0.87 10.99 16.11
C PHE A 73 1.64 12.28 16.41
N THR A 74 2.70 12.13 17.19
CA THR A 74 3.60 13.23 17.52
C THR A 74 4.59 13.51 16.39
N ALA A 75 5.19 14.69 16.41
CA ALA A 75 6.27 15.05 15.48
C ALA A 75 7.49 14.10 15.56
N ALA A 76 7.67 13.37 16.67
CA ALA A 76 8.73 12.38 16.82
C ALA A 76 8.36 11.03 16.18
N GLU A 77 7.07 10.67 16.15
CA GLU A 77 6.58 9.42 15.56
C GLU A 77 6.36 9.53 14.04
N GLU A 78 6.03 10.74 13.56
CA GLU A 78 5.71 11.01 12.16
C GLU A 78 6.74 10.49 11.15
N PRO A 79 8.06 10.69 11.31
CA PRO A 79 9.04 10.20 10.33
C PRO A 79 8.99 8.68 10.18
N THR A 80 8.89 7.95 11.28
CA THR A 80 8.84 6.47 11.28
C THR A 80 7.52 5.96 10.74
N LEU A 81 6.40 6.63 11.02
CA LEU A 81 5.10 6.33 10.42
C LEU A 81 5.15 6.45 8.89
N ARG A 82 5.65 7.58 8.38
CA ARG A 82 5.75 7.84 6.93
C ARG A 82 6.64 6.80 6.25
N ALA A 83 7.85 6.58 6.77
CA ALA A 83 8.77 5.58 6.24
C ALA A 83 8.16 4.17 6.26
N PHE A 84 7.43 3.81 7.31
CA PHE A 84 6.76 2.51 7.40
C PHE A 84 5.68 2.37 6.31
N CYS A 85 4.81 3.37 6.17
CA CYS A 85 3.76 3.39 5.15
C CYS A 85 4.34 3.34 3.73
N ASP A 86 5.41 4.08 3.46
CA ASP A 86 6.04 4.10 2.14
C ASP A 86 6.67 2.74 1.81
N ILE A 87 7.33 2.09 2.77
CA ILE A 87 7.94 0.77 2.56
C ILE A 87 6.89 -0.32 2.36
N VAL A 88 5.84 -0.38 3.19
CA VAL A 88 4.84 -1.46 3.09
C VAL A 88 3.92 -1.32 1.88
N LEU A 89 3.87 -0.15 1.25
CA LEU A 89 3.04 0.15 0.09
C LEU A 89 3.85 0.49 -1.16
N ALA A 90 5.17 0.31 -1.12
CA ALA A 90 6.10 0.59 -2.22
C ALA A 90 5.94 1.99 -2.83
N GLN A 91 5.80 3.02 -1.98
CA GLN A 91 5.68 4.41 -2.41
C GLN A 91 7.05 5.09 -2.49
N ASP A 92 7.81 4.79 -3.54
CA ASP A 92 9.22 5.19 -3.63
C ASP A 92 9.42 6.68 -3.97
N ALA A 93 8.45 7.30 -4.64
CA ALA A 93 8.53 8.69 -5.08
C ALA A 93 7.16 9.40 -5.09
N GLU A 94 7.18 10.73 -5.21
CA GLU A 94 5.96 11.51 -5.43
C GLU A 94 5.39 11.32 -6.83
N PRO A 95 4.06 11.43 -7.02
CA PRO A 95 3.04 11.66 -5.98
C PRO A 95 2.76 10.40 -5.14
N ARG A 96 2.60 10.54 -3.83
CA ARG A 96 2.23 9.44 -2.90
C ARG A 96 0.79 9.59 -2.40
N VAL A 97 0.11 8.46 -2.20
CA VAL A 97 -1.14 8.43 -1.44
C VAL A 97 -0.82 8.82 0.02
N PRO A 98 -1.57 9.77 0.62
CA PRO A 98 -1.34 10.26 1.99
C PRO A 98 -1.84 9.26 3.04
N VAL A 99 -1.19 8.09 3.10
CA VAL A 99 -1.61 6.98 3.96
C VAL A 99 -1.37 7.28 5.43
N ALA A 100 -0.26 7.94 5.77
CA ALA A 100 0.05 8.32 7.15
C ALA A 100 -1.06 9.20 7.73
N GLU A 101 -1.55 10.17 6.96
CA GLU A 101 -2.61 11.09 7.33
C GLU A 101 -3.97 10.39 7.47
N PHE A 102 -4.26 9.43 6.60
CA PHE A 102 -5.47 8.61 6.72
C PHE A 102 -5.48 7.80 8.02
N ILE A 103 -4.36 7.12 8.32
CA ILE A 103 -4.21 6.31 9.53
C ILE A 103 -4.33 7.20 10.77
N ASP A 104 -3.62 8.33 10.78
CA ASP A 104 -3.68 9.33 11.85
C ASP A 104 -5.10 9.82 12.11
N ALA A 105 -5.83 10.22 11.06
CA ALA A 105 -7.22 10.68 11.20
C ALA A 105 -8.13 9.58 11.77
N LYS A 106 -7.99 8.34 11.29
CA LYS A 106 -8.78 7.19 11.77
C LYS A 106 -8.52 6.92 13.26
N LEU A 107 -7.27 7.01 13.71
CA LEU A 107 -6.90 6.85 15.12
C LEU A 107 -7.35 8.04 15.99
N ALA A 108 -7.19 9.26 15.49
CA ALA A 108 -7.61 10.48 16.17
C ALA A 108 -9.13 10.53 16.40
N ASP A 109 -9.90 10.13 15.39
CA ASP A 109 -11.36 10.17 15.41
C ASP A 109 -11.98 8.91 16.06
N GLY A 110 -11.14 7.95 16.49
CA GLY A 110 -11.59 6.72 17.12
C GLY A 110 -12.36 5.80 16.18
N GLN A 111 -12.19 5.93 14.87
CA GLN A 111 -12.82 5.10 13.85
C GLN A 111 -12.11 3.74 13.72
N LEU A 112 -11.97 3.03 14.84
CA LEU A 112 -11.30 1.73 14.91
C LEU A 112 -12.17 0.62 14.31
N ASP A 113 -11.61 -0.58 14.19
CA ASP A 113 -12.27 -1.67 13.46
C ASP A 113 -13.35 -2.43 14.28
N GLY A 114 -13.71 -1.92 15.47
CA GLY A 114 -14.81 -2.42 16.29
C GLY A 114 -14.55 -3.75 17.01
N TYR A 115 -13.33 -4.31 16.92
CA TYR A 115 -12.88 -5.46 17.70
C TYR A 115 -11.40 -5.31 18.06
N GLN A 116 -10.97 -6.05 19.09
CA GLN A 116 -9.59 -6.09 19.57
C GLN A 116 -9.21 -7.55 19.85
N TYR A 117 -7.97 -7.94 19.56
CA TYR A 117 -7.46 -9.25 20.00
C TYR A 117 -7.25 -9.25 21.52
N ALA A 118 -7.62 -10.34 22.19
CA ALA A 118 -7.60 -10.41 23.66
C ALA A 118 -6.19 -10.29 24.29
N ASP A 119 -5.13 -10.57 23.54
CA ASP A 119 -3.71 -10.47 23.96
C ASP A 119 -3.00 -9.23 23.41
N MET A 120 -3.72 -8.29 22.79
CA MET A 120 -3.18 -7.07 22.23
C MET A 120 -3.69 -5.85 23.01
N PRO A 121 -2.91 -4.75 23.08
CA PRO A 121 -3.44 -3.46 23.49
C PRO A 121 -4.43 -2.92 22.44
N ASP A 122 -5.04 -1.76 22.69
CA ASP A 122 -5.91 -1.13 21.69
C ASP A 122 -5.10 -0.74 20.44
N ASP A 123 -5.79 -0.47 19.33
CA ASP A 123 -5.12 -0.15 18.06
C ASP A 123 -4.22 1.10 18.19
N ARG A 124 -4.61 2.11 18.99
CA ARG A 124 -3.80 3.33 19.18
C ARG A 124 -2.48 3.03 19.87
N ASP A 125 -2.52 2.29 20.97
CA ASP A 125 -1.32 1.87 21.70
C ASP A 125 -0.48 0.89 20.86
N THR A 126 -1.14 0.00 20.10
CA THR A 126 -0.47 -0.91 19.15
C THR A 126 0.36 -0.12 18.14
N TRP A 127 -0.21 0.91 17.52
CA TRP A 127 0.51 1.75 16.56
C TRP A 127 1.72 2.44 17.17
N ARG A 128 1.59 3.04 18.36
CA ARG A 128 2.71 3.68 19.05
C ARG A 128 3.84 2.69 19.37
N LEU A 129 3.48 1.51 19.91
CA LEU A 129 4.44 0.45 20.22
C LEU A 129 5.13 -0.09 18.97
N VAL A 130 4.42 -0.21 17.84
CA VAL A 130 5.02 -0.62 16.56
C VAL A 130 6.03 0.42 16.09
N LEU A 131 5.68 1.71 16.05
CA LEU A 131 6.60 2.76 15.60
C LEU A 131 7.85 2.83 16.48
N GLN A 132 7.67 2.77 17.80
CA GLN A 132 8.78 2.69 18.76
C GLN A 132 9.64 1.44 18.51
N GLY A 133 9.02 0.27 18.31
CA GLY A 133 9.72 -0.99 18.08
C GLY A 133 10.51 -1.03 16.78
N LEU A 134 10.00 -0.42 15.70
CA LEU A 134 10.73 -0.27 14.44
C LEU A 134 12.01 0.56 14.63
N ASP A 135 11.87 1.66 15.36
CA ASP A 135 12.96 2.56 15.74
C ASP A 135 14.03 1.87 16.60
N GLU A 136 13.59 1.10 17.60
CA GLU A 136 14.47 0.28 18.44
C GLU A 136 15.17 -0.83 17.65
N ALA A 137 14.47 -1.48 16.72
CA ALA A 137 15.05 -2.51 15.86
C ALA A 137 16.12 -1.91 14.94
N ALA A 138 15.88 -0.74 14.35
CA ALA A 138 16.84 -0.03 13.52
C ALA A 138 18.10 0.38 14.32
N ARG A 139 17.93 0.87 15.56
CA ARG A 139 19.05 1.19 16.46
C ARG A 139 19.82 -0.04 16.90
N GLY A 140 19.13 -1.02 17.47
CA GLY A 140 19.75 -2.16 18.14
C GLY A 140 20.37 -3.16 17.17
N ARG A 141 19.74 -3.40 16.01
CA ARG A 141 20.20 -4.43 15.05
C ARG A 141 21.06 -3.87 13.92
N TYR A 142 20.90 -2.58 13.58
CA TYR A 142 21.56 -1.97 12.42
C TYR A 142 22.37 -0.71 12.75
N GLY A 143 22.40 -0.26 14.01
CA GLY A 143 23.17 0.91 14.42
C GLY A 143 22.70 2.22 13.80
N ARG A 144 21.46 2.30 13.33
CA ARG A 144 20.87 3.52 12.74
C ARG A 144 20.27 4.41 13.82
N ALA A 145 20.13 5.72 13.55
CA ALA A 145 19.57 6.66 14.53
C ALA A 145 18.07 6.45 14.76
N SER A 146 17.33 6.09 13.72
CA SER A 146 15.90 5.76 13.73
C SER A 146 15.59 4.83 12.55
N PHE A 147 14.37 4.32 12.47
CA PHE A 147 13.90 3.58 11.31
C PHE A 147 13.82 4.50 10.08
N ALA A 148 13.32 5.73 10.24
CA ALA A 148 13.20 6.71 9.16
C ALA A 148 14.56 7.15 8.59
N ASP A 149 15.60 7.25 9.43
CA ASP A 149 16.96 7.62 9.01
C ASP A 149 17.75 6.45 8.39
N ALA A 150 17.19 5.24 8.42
CA ALA A 150 17.81 4.07 7.83
C ALA A 150 17.75 4.13 6.29
N GLU A 151 18.73 3.51 5.63
CA GLU A 151 18.63 3.27 4.19
C GLU A 151 17.48 2.31 3.86
N VAL A 152 16.90 2.42 2.67
CA VAL A 152 15.75 1.62 2.24
C VAL A 152 15.96 0.12 2.43
N ALA A 153 17.17 -0.39 2.17
CA ALA A 153 17.50 -1.79 2.38
C ALA A 153 17.34 -2.22 3.85
N THR A 154 17.73 -1.37 4.80
CA THR A 154 17.55 -1.63 6.24
C THR A 154 16.09 -1.51 6.64
N GLN A 155 15.37 -0.52 6.12
CA GLN A 155 13.94 -0.36 6.37
C GLN A 155 13.15 -1.59 5.91
N LEU A 156 13.42 -2.07 4.69
CA LEU A 156 12.88 -3.32 4.14
C LEU A 156 13.22 -4.52 5.03
N ALA A 157 14.48 -4.65 5.48
CA ALA A 157 14.90 -5.75 6.32
C ALA A 157 14.18 -5.78 7.69
N VAL A 158 13.98 -4.61 8.32
CA VAL A 158 13.25 -4.48 9.59
C VAL A 158 11.77 -4.78 9.39
N VAL A 159 11.14 -4.22 8.34
CA VAL A 159 9.73 -4.49 8.01
C VAL A 159 9.51 -5.96 7.67
N ASN A 160 10.45 -6.61 6.97
CA ASN A 160 10.38 -8.04 6.69
C ASN A 160 10.44 -8.87 7.98
N GLN A 161 11.30 -8.52 8.93
CA GLN A 161 11.33 -9.18 10.24
C GLN A 161 10.03 -8.97 11.01
N PHE A 162 9.45 -7.77 10.95
CA PHE A 162 8.17 -7.48 11.59
C PHE A 162 7.03 -8.32 10.96
N SER A 163 6.93 -8.37 9.63
CA SER A 163 5.89 -9.13 8.94
C SER A 163 5.97 -10.64 9.17
N ARG A 164 7.17 -11.15 9.46
CA ARG A 164 7.41 -12.55 9.86
C ARG A 164 7.18 -12.80 11.35
N GLY A 165 6.90 -11.77 12.14
CA GLY A 165 6.75 -11.86 13.59
C GLY A 165 8.05 -12.14 14.34
N TRP A 166 9.21 -11.77 13.79
CA TRP A 166 10.53 -12.05 14.36
C TRP A 166 11.05 -10.95 15.30
N LEU A 167 10.42 -9.77 15.30
CA LEU A 167 10.71 -8.74 16.29
C LEU A 167 9.91 -9.06 17.56
N GLN A 168 10.61 -9.35 18.66
CA GLN A 168 10.04 -9.82 19.93
C GLN A 168 10.66 -9.13 21.16
N GLU A 169 11.55 -8.16 20.93
CA GLU A 169 12.31 -7.44 21.97
C GLU A 169 11.84 -5.99 22.06
N GLY A 170 12.21 -5.30 23.14
CA GLY A 170 11.87 -3.88 23.32
C GLY A 170 10.36 -3.65 23.37
N ALA A 171 9.87 -2.66 22.63
CA ALA A 171 8.44 -2.37 22.50
C ALA A 171 7.65 -3.58 21.97
N PHE A 172 8.24 -4.40 21.08
CA PHE A 172 7.57 -5.60 20.55
C PHE A 172 7.37 -6.69 21.59
N ALA A 173 8.08 -6.69 22.73
CA ALA A 173 7.83 -7.64 23.82
C ALA A 173 6.44 -7.43 24.47
N GLN A 174 5.80 -6.28 24.23
CA GLN A 174 4.46 -5.96 24.71
C GLN A 174 3.37 -6.30 23.67
N LEU A 175 3.74 -6.83 22.50
CA LEU A 175 2.84 -7.08 21.39
C LEU A 175 2.93 -8.53 20.93
N ASN A 176 1.82 -9.06 20.44
CA ASN A 176 1.87 -10.19 19.52
C ASN A 176 2.21 -9.65 18.12
N SER A 177 3.47 -9.76 17.69
CA SER A 177 3.96 -9.12 16.47
C SER A 177 3.20 -9.50 15.21
N SER A 178 2.75 -10.76 15.07
CA SER A 178 1.94 -11.18 13.92
C SER A 178 0.55 -10.51 13.91
N ARG A 179 -0.05 -10.28 15.09
CA ARG A 179 -1.32 -9.56 15.22
C ARG A 179 -1.13 -8.06 15.03
N ALA A 180 -0.06 -7.50 15.56
CA ALA A 180 0.32 -6.10 15.34
C ALA A 180 0.50 -5.82 13.83
N TRP A 181 1.18 -6.71 13.09
CA TRP A 181 1.29 -6.62 11.64
C TRP A 181 -0.08 -6.57 10.95
N SER A 182 -1.00 -7.45 11.36
CA SER A 182 -2.38 -7.47 10.84
C SER A 182 -3.13 -6.16 11.09
N VAL A 183 -3.02 -5.59 12.31
CA VAL A 183 -3.62 -4.30 12.67
C VAL A 183 -3.08 -3.19 11.77
N CYS A 184 -1.75 -3.08 11.65
CA CYS A 184 -1.11 -2.05 10.84
C CYS A 184 -1.48 -2.17 9.35
N MET A 185 -1.35 -3.37 8.77
CA MET A 185 -1.61 -3.60 7.35
C MET A 185 -3.08 -3.40 6.99
N ARG A 186 -4.01 -3.74 7.87
CA ARG A 186 -5.44 -3.48 7.63
C ARG A 186 -5.72 -1.99 7.43
N MET A 187 -5.15 -1.12 8.27
CA MET A 187 -5.35 0.32 8.12
C MET A 187 -4.58 0.89 6.93
N ALA A 188 -3.33 0.45 6.70
CA ALA A 188 -2.52 0.90 5.57
C ALA A 188 -3.14 0.52 4.21
N LEU A 189 -3.58 -0.74 4.05
CA LEU A 189 -4.23 -1.20 2.83
C LEU A 189 -5.60 -0.54 2.62
N SER A 190 -6.38 -0.35 3.71
CA SER A 190 -7.66 0.36 3.62
C SER A 190 -7.47 1.80 3.18
N ALA A 191 -6.46 2.49 3.71
CA ALA A 191 -6.10 3.84 3.31
C ALA A 191 -5.73 3.88 1.81
N PHE A 192 -4.74 3.07 1.43
CA PHE A 192 -4.19 3.06 0.07
C PHE A 192 -5.23 2.72 -0.99
N TYR A 193 -5.91 1.57 -0.85
CA TYR A 193 -6.88 1.10 -1.83
C TYR A 193 -8.23 1.79 -1.77
N SER A 194 -8.44 2.74 -0.84
CA SER A 194 -9.59 3.64 -0.88
C SER A 194 -9.33 4.91 -1.70
N HIS A 195 -8.07 5.18 -2.07
CA HIS A 195 -7.69 6.40 -2.76
C HIS A 195 -7.82 6.26 -4.29
N PRO A 196 -8.40 7.24 -5.00
CA PRO A 196 -8.57 7.19 -6.46
C PRO A 196 -7.29 6.98 -7.26
N TRP A 197 -6.15 7.42 -6.74
CA TRP A 197 -4.87 7.20 -7.41
C TRP A 197 -4.49 5.73 -7.48
N ALA A 198 -4.72 4.97 -6.41
CA ALA A 198 -4.52 3.52 -6.41
C ALA A 198 -5.50 2.83 -7.37
N TRP A 199 -6.72 3.36 -7.52
CA TRP A 199 -7.69 2.85 -8.49
C TRP A 199 -7.22 3.01 -9.92
N ASN A 200 -6.62 4.16 -10.25
CA ASN A 200 -6.00 4.39 -11.55
C ASN A 200 -4.84 3.39 -11.81
N GLU A 201 -4.05 3.11 -10.78
CA GLU A 201 -2.92 2.18 -10.88
C GLU A 201 -3.36 0.76 -11.22
N ILE A 202 -4.41 0.27 -10.54
CA ILE A 202 -4.93 -1.09 -10.70
C ILE A 202 -6.04 -1.21 -11.75
N GLY A 203 -6.49 -0.10 -12.33
CA GLY A 203 -7.57 -0.07 -13.33
C GLY A 203 -8.96 -0.32 -12.74
N PHE A 204 -9.18 0.00 -11.47
CA PHE A 204 -10.48 -0.15 -10.83
C PHE A 204 -11.45 0.92 -11.31
N GLY A 205 -12.60 0.51 -11.84
CA GLY A 205 -13.67 1.37 -12.40
C GLY A 205 -14.38 2.31 -11.43
N GLY A 206 -13.96 2.32 -10.17
CA GLY A 206 -14.58 3.07 -9.09
C GLY A 206 -15.86 2.40 -8.57
N PRO A 207 -16.58 3.09 -7.68
CA PRO A 207 -17.80 2.58 -7.07
C PRO A 207 -18.87 2.20 -8.09
N ALA A 208 -19.56 1.08 -7.83
CA ALA A 208 -20.56 0.55 -8.74
C ALA A 208 -21.85 1.38 -8.71
N TYR A 209 -22.31 1.85 -7.55
CA TYR A 209 -23.61 2.48 -7.42
C TYR A 209 -23.63 3.92 -7.98
N PRO A 210 -24.71 4.35 -8.66
CA PRO A 210 -25.93 3.59 -9.03
C PRO A 210 -25.82 2.72 -10.29
N ARG A 211 -24.77 2.88 -11.10
CA ARG A 211 -24.61 2.24 -12.43
C ARG A 211 -24.61 0.70 -12.40
N GLY A 212 -24.08 0.09 -11.35
CA GLY A 212 -23.78 -1.34 -11.25
C GLY A 212 -22.56 -1.78 -12.07
N PHE A 213 -22.10 -3.01 -11.84
CA PHE A 213 -21.23 -3.74 -12.77
C PHE A 213 -22.13 -4.65 -13.63
N MET A 214 -22.03 -4.53 -14.95
CA MET A 214 -22.89 -5.21 -15.92
C MET A 214 -22.33 -6.57 -16.35
N ARG A 215 -21.02 -6.77 -16.28
CA ARG A 215 -20.36 -7.98 -16.74
C ARG A 215 -20.16 -8.97 -15.59
N LEU A 216 -20.68 -10.16 -15.78
CA LEU A 216 -20.47 -11.32 -14.91
C LEU A 216 -19.42 -12.20 -15.59
N GLY A 217 -18.27 -12.43 -14.94
CA GLY A 217 -17.16 -13.17 -15.53
C GLY A 217 -15.88 -13.21 -14.69
N GLY A 218 -15.77 -12.35 -13.68
CA GLY A 218 -14.55 -12.24 -12.88
C GLY A 218 -13.42 -11.49 -13.61
N PRO A 219 -12.32 -11.16 -12.90
CA PRO A 219 -11.24 -10.33 -13.44
C PRO A 219 -10.30 -11.06 -14.41
N SER A 220 -10.35 -12.40 -14.47
CA SER A 220 -9.43 -13.22 -15.25
C SER A 220 -10.07 -14.51 -15.78
N GLY A 221 -9.45 -15.10 -16.80
CA GLY A 221 -9.89 -16.36 -17.43
C GLY A 221 -10.66 -16.19 -18.75
N PRO A 222 -11.00 -17.31 -19.42
CA PRO A 222 -11.62 -17.29 -20.75
C PRO A 222 -13.05 -16.70 -20.77
N SER A 223 -13.67 -16.59 -19.60
CA SER A 223 -14.99 -15.98 -19.40
C SER A 223 -14.91 -14.54 -18.89
N ALA A 224 -13.71 -13.97 -18.73
CA ALA A 224 -13.55 -12.59 -18.30
C ALA A 224 -14.10 -11.65 -19.38
N VAL A 225 -15.02 -10.78 -18.98
CA VAL A 225 -15.62 -9.78 -19.88
C VAL A 225 -15.41 -8.41 -19.26
N ARG A 226 -14.88 -7.48 -20.04
CA ARG A 226 -14.61 -6.11 -19.60
C ARG A 226 -15.87 -5.27 -19.62
N GLU A 227 -15.99 -4.41 -18.62
CA GLU A 227 -16.97 -3.33 -18.62
C GLU A 227 -16.69 -2.35 -19.78
N PRO A 228 -17.70 -1.62 -20.30
CA PRO A 228 -17.48 -0.66 -21.39
C PRO A 228 -16.46 0.43 -21.09
N PHE A 229 -16.19 0.70 -19.81
CA PHE A 229 -15.22 1.68 -19.33
C PHE A 229 -13.86 1.06 -18.97
N GLU A 230 -13.74 -0.27 -18.96
CA GLU A 230 -12.48 -0.97 -18.71
C GLU A 230 -11.66 -1.08 -20.00
N THR A 231 -10.36 -0.84 -19.87
CA THR A 231 -9.40 -0.96 -20.99
C THR A 231 -8.43 -2.11 -20.67
N PRO A 232 -7.93 -2.86 -21.65
CA PRO A 232 -6.79 -3.74 -21.42
C PRO A 232 -5.63 -2.97 -20.76
N GLY A 233 -4.91 -3.62 -19.86
CA GLY A 233 -3.66 -3.06 -19.35
C GLY A 233 -2.64 -2.90 -20.49
N ALA A 234 -1.70 -1.97 -20.33
CA ALA A 234 -0.62 -1.75 -21.30
C ALA A 234 0.37 -2.92 -21.42
N THR A 235 0.23 -3.93 -20.57
CA THR A 235 1.00 -5.17 -20.58
C THR A 235 0.09 -6.35 -20.24
N ASP A 236 0.26 -7.44 -20.99
CA ASP A 236 -0.44 -8.71 -20.77
C ASP A 236 0.24 -9.57 -19.69
N LYS A 237 1.41 -9.15 -19.22
CA LYS A 237 2.13 -9.84 -18.14
C LYS A 237 1.30 -9.77 -16.86
N ASP A 238 0.91 -10.91 -16.33
CA ASP A 238 0.27 -10.97 -15.01
C ASP A 238 1.32 -10.63 -13.95
N PRO A 239 1.11 -9.65 -13.05
CA PRO A 239 2.07 -9.33 -12.00
C PRO A 239 2.32 -10.47 -11.01
N VAL A 240 1.40 -11.43 -10.89
CA VAL A 240 1.56 -12.65 -10.08
C VAL A 240 2.29 -13.72 -10.87
N GLU A 241 2.02 -13.91 -12.16
CA GLU A 241 2.80 -14.81 -13.01
C GLU A 241 4.20 -14.24 -13.28
N LEU A 242 4.38 -12.92 -13.30
CA LEU A 242 5.69 -12.29 -13.25
C LEU A 242 6.45 -12.61 -11.97
N VAL A 243 5.78 -13.08 -10.92
CA VAL A 243 6.41 -13.60 -9.71
C VAL A 243 6.48 -15.14 -9.74
N GLN A 244 5.60 -15.84 -10.49
CA GLN A 244 5.46 -17.31 -10.53
C GLN A 244 6.07 -18.04 -11.76
N GLU A 245 6.01 -17.50 -12.98
CA GLU A 245 6.88 -17.86 -14.12
C GLU A 245 8.34 -17.51 -13.78
N GLU A 246 8.52 -16.55 -12.88
CA GLU A 246 9.74 -16.26 -12.18
C GLU A 246 10.05 -17.23 -10.99
N ASP A 247 9.27 -18.30 -10.77
CA ASP A 247 9.48 -19.35 -9.75
C ASP A 247 9.40 -20.79 -10.33
N SER A 248 9.35 -20.96 -11.66
CA SER A 248 9.32 -22.28 -12.37
C SER A 248 10.55 -22.57 -13.23
#